data_AF-A0A1E4T6C6-F1
#
_entry.id   AF-A0A1E4T6C6-F1
#
_cell.length_a   1.000
_cell.length_b   1.000
_cell.length_c   1.000
_cell.angle_alpha   90.00
_cell.angle_beta   90.00
_cell.angle_gamma   90.00
#
_symmetry.space_group_name_H-M   'P 1'
#
loop_
_entity.id
_entity.type
_entity.pdbx_description
1 polymer ?
#
loop_
_entity_poly.entity_id
_entity_poly.type
_entity_poly.pdbx_seq_one_letter_code
_entity_poly.pdbx_strand_id
1 'polypeptide(L)'
;MNLNASNTGAHSMNDDLTSDEYAQQLKASNGAKKLITHQPESRDQLQTPFAFEWQTPDNGSYGSLVDSVGYCFGQIGLIPCCLCFSNPYKKVDQGYVGLVTKFGQLYKAVDPGLVKVNPLSEKIILANVMLKTMQIPTMSCYTMDNVSVSLSSVLYYQVTEPHNAIFTVDDIEETLRERTQTTLRQVIGSRNLQDVIERREEIASSIEEVISDTASSWGVKIESLLIKDLNLPQTVSNSLSMAAEAKRIGESKIIQARAEVESAKLMRKAADILASKAAMQIRYLDAMQNMAKSANSKVIFMPGQSAIENSAAAAGGSSSTTQPYSEYNDISKIAALEESFAK
;
A
#
# COMPACT_ATOMS: atom_id res chain seq x y z
N MET A 1 22.48 44.39 2.37
CA MET A 1 22.16 45.83 2.22
C MET A 1 21.53 45.99 0.85
N ASN A 2 20.19 45.99 0.76
CA ASN A 2 19.32 47.17 0.64
C ASN A 2 19.58 47.95 -0.67
N LEU A 3 18.63 48.35 -1.52
CA LEU A 3 17.18 48.58 -1.42
C LEU A 3 16.62 48.91 -2.83
N ASN A 4 15.30 48.75 -2.99
CA ASN A 4 14.31 49.54 -3.78
C ASN A 4 14.55 49.85 -5.27
N ALA A 5 13.63 49.55 -6.20
CA ALA A 5 12.20 49.92 -6.35
C ALA A 5 11.96 51.33 -6.92
N SER A 6 11.40 51.39 -8.14
CA SER A 6 10.47 52.41 -8.69
C SER A 6 10.21 52.08 -10.18
N ASN A 7 9.02 51.59 -10.57
CA ASN A 7 7.86 52.34 -11.10
C ASN A 7 8.27 53.47 -12.08
N THR A 8 7.79 53.56 -13.32
CA THR A 8 6.39 53.89 -13.69
C THR A 8 6.23 53.80 -15.22
N GLY A 9 5.06 53.38 -15.69
CA GLY A 9 4.67 53.44 -17.11
C GLY A 9 3.21 53.05 -17.30
N ALA A 10 2.31 53.97 -16.97
CA ALA A 10 0.86 53.85 -17.15
C ALA A 10 0.44 54.28 -18.58
N HIS A 11 -0.57 53.61 -19.11
CA HIS A 11 -1.53 54.11 -20.12
C HIS A 11 -2.90 53.52 -19.74
N SER A 12 -3.71 54.25 -18.98
CA SER A 12 -4.83 55.10 -19.43
C SER A 12 -5.95 54.34 -20.17
N MET A 13 -7.12 54.21 -19.54
CA MET A 13 -8.30 55.01 -19.90
C MET A 13 -9.52 54.59 -19.05
N ASN A 14 -10.03 55.58 -18.32
CA ASN A 14 -11.42 55.90 -18.03
C ASN A 14 -12.27 54.94 -17.18
N ASP A 15 -12.39 55.36 -15.91
CA ASP A 15 -13.58 55.27 -15.09
C ASP A 15 -14.78 55.94 -15.77
N ASP A 16 -15.94 55.27 -15.70
CA ASP A 16 -17.25 55.89 -15.48
C ASP A 16 -18.22 54.75 -15.08
N LEU A 17 -18.09 54.28 -13.84
CA LEU A 17 -19.09 53.44 -13.17
C LEU A 17 -19.89 54.34 -12.24
N THR A 18 -21.21 54.39 -12.48
CA THR A 18 -22.15 55.25 -11.75
C THR A 18 -22.23 54.90 -10.26
N SER A 19 -22.42 55.91 -9.40
CA SER A 19 -22.53 55.78 -7.94
C SER A 19 -23.64 54.82 -7.46
N ASP A 20 -24.59 54.48 -8.34
CA ASP A 20 -25.66 53.52 -8.07
C ASP A 20 -25.18 52.06 -8.16
N GLU A 21 -24.15 51.75 -8.96
CA GLU A 21 -23.58 50.40 -9.07
C GLU A 21 -22.75 50.04 -7.84
N TYR A 22 -22.04 51.01 -7.23
CA TYR A 22 -21.32 50.81 -5.97
C TYR A 22 -22.29 50.60 -4.78
N ALA A 23 -23.44 51.28 -4.80
CA ALA A 23 -24.50 51.09 -3.80
C ALA A 23 -25.21 49.73 -3.96
N GLN A 24 -25.34 49.21 -5.18
CA GLN A 24 -25.83 47.85 -5.44
C GLN A 24 -24.81 46.77 -5.01
N GLN A 25 -23.52 46.99 -5.20
CA GLN A 25 -22.48 46.04 -4.73
C GLN A 25 -22.35 46.01 -3.20
N LEU A 26 -22.51 47.15 -2.51
CA LEU A 26 -22.55 47.18 -1.04
C LEU A 26 -23.83 46.54 -0.46
N LYS A 27 -24.96 46.58 -1.18
CA LYS A 27 -26.18 45.85 -0.80
C LYS A 27 -26.08 44.34 -1.11
N ALA A 28 -25.40 43.96 -2.19
CA ALA A 28 -25.14 42.56 -2.51
C ALA A 28 -24.11 41.91 -1.55
N SER A 29 -23.13 42.70 -1.06
CA SER A 29 -22.09 42.24 -0.13
C SER A 29 -22.55 42.16 1.33
N ASN A 30 -23.53 42.95 1.76
CA ASN A 30 -24.01 42.97 3.16
C ASN A 30 -25.29 42.14 3.40
N GLY A 31 -25.82 41.49 2.36
CA GLY A 31 -27.03 40.64 2.44
C GLY A 31 -26.78 39.17 2.78
N ALA A 32 -25.51 38.74 2.87
CA ALA A 32 -25.18 37.36 3.19
C ALA A 32 -24.15 37.31 4.31
N LYS A 33 -24.61 37.60 5.53
CA LYS A 33 -24.15 36.78 6.66
C LYS A 33 -24.53 35.36 6.26
N LYS A 34 -23.60 34.67 5.61
CA LYS A 34 -23.71 33.25 5.28
C LYS A 34 -23.86 32.58 6.63
N LEU A 35 -25.12 32.42 7.05
CA LEU A 35 -25.49 31.46 8.07
C LEU A 35 -24.76 30.22 7.60
N ILE A 36 -23.75 29.81 8.36
CA ILE A 36 -23.19 28.47 8.24
C ILE A 36 -24.37 27.61 8.67
N THR A 37 -25.26 27.37 7.71
CA THR A 37 -26.28 26.37 7.78
C THR A 37 -25.47 25.12 7.58
N HIS A 38 -24.81 24.70 8.68
CA HIS A 38 -24.29 23.37 8.79
C HIS A 38 -25.54 22.52 8.64
N GLN A 39 -25.79 22.06 7.41
CA GLN A 39 -26.74 21.02 7.15
C GLN A 39 -26.39 19.94 8.17
N PRO A 40 -27.36 19.47 9.00
CA PRO A 40 -27.03 18.44 9.97
C PRO A 40 -26.34 17.33 9.19
N GLU A 41 -25.17 16.91 9.68
CA GLU A 41 -24.41 15.79 9.11
C GLU A 41 -25.42 14.67 8.80
N SER A 42 -25.37 14.16 7.57
CA SER A 42 -26.36 13.23 7.07
C SER A 42 -26.54 12.08 8.05
N ARG A 43 -27.76 11.53 8.15
CA ARG A 43 -28.10 10.42 9.05
C ARG A 43 -27.14 9.21 8.92
N ASP A 44 -26.44 9.12 7.79
CA ASP A 44 -25.43 8.10 7.47
C ASP A 44 -24.11 8.25 8.25
N GLN A 45 -23.82 9.42 8.83
CA GLN A 45 -22.66 9.66 9.71
C GLN A 45 -22.97 9.47 11.20
N LEU A 46 -24.25 9.31 11.55
CA LEU A 46 -24.64 8.94 12.90
C LEU A 46 -24.36 7.45 13.10
N GLN A 47 -23.71 7.10 14.21
CA GLN A 47 -23.63 5.71 14.65
C GLN A 47 -25.05 5.15 14.67
N THR A 48 -25.27 4.04 13.97
CA THR A 48 -26.57 3.36 13.99
C THR A 48 -26.91 3.03 15.44
N PRO A 49 -28.09 3.42 15.94
CA PRO A 49 -28.47 3.12 17.31
C PRO A 49 -28.49 1.61 17.49
N PHE A 50 -27.80 1.13 18.53
CA PHE A 50 -27.81 -0.26 18.94
C PHE A 50 -28.97 -0.55 19.91
N ALA A 51 -29.73 0.48 20.30
CA ALA A 51 -30.87 0.34 21.18
C ALA A 51 -31.95 -0.56 20.55
N PHE A 52 -32.18 -1.70 21.20
CA PHE A 52 -33.21 -2.66 20.84
C PHE A 52 -33.72 -3.35 22.10
N GLU A 53 -35.02 -3.62 22.17
CA GLU A 53 -35.66 -4.28 23.30
C GLU A 53 -36.22 -5.63 22.84
N TRP A 54 -35.87 -6.69 23.56
CA TRP A 54 -36.37 -8.04 23.29
C TRP A 54 -37.63 -8.29 24.13
N GLN A 55 -38.56 -9.07 23.58
CA GLN A 55 -39.74 -9.53 24.32
C GLN A 55 -39.29 -10.52 25.40
N THR A 56 -39.29 -10.09 26.66
CA THR A 56 -39.03 -10.99 27.79
C THR A 56 -40.30 -11.76 28.16
N PRO A 57 -40.20 -13.06 28.48
CA PRO A 57 -41.29 -13.82 29.07
C PRO A 57 -41.89 -13.12 30.30
N ASP A 58 -43.19 -13.34 30.54
CA ASP A 58 -43.85 -12.83 31.74
C ASP A 58 -43.18 -13.41 32.99
N ASN A 59 -42.43 -12.56 33.69
CA ASN A 59 -41.83 -12.90 34.97
C ASN A 59 -42.99 -13.08 35.96
N GLY A 60 -43.19 -14.31 36.45
CA GLY A 60 -44.29 -14.63 37.38
C GLY A 60 -44.33 -13.73 38.62
N SER A 61 -45.32 -13.93 39.51
CA SER A 61 -45.65 -13.01 40.61
C SER A 61 -44.45 -12.57 41.48
N TYR A 62 -43.45 -13.43 41.66
CA TYR A 62 -42.21 -13.09 42.37
C TYR A 62 -41.33 -12.12 41.60
N GLY A 63 -41.16 -12.30 40.29
CA GLY A 63 -40.38 -11.39 39.45
C GLY A 63 -41.00 -9.99 39.40
N SER A 64 -42.33 -9.89 39.28
CA SER A 64 -43.02 -8.60 39.35
C SER A 64 -42.89 -7.91 40.71
N LEU A 65 -42.82 -8.69 41.80
CA LEU A 65 -42.59 -8.16 43.14
C LEU A 65 -41.17 -7.61 43.26
N VAL A 66 -40.15 -8.38 42.83
CA VAL A 66 -38.73 -7.96 42.88
C VAL A 66 -38.51 -6.73 41.99
N ASP A 67 -39.15 -6.66 40.83
CA ASP A 67 -39.14 -5.47 39.97
C ASP A 67 -39.74 -4.25 40.69
N SER A 68 -40.92 -4.41 41.30
CA SER A 68 -41.60 -3.32 42.03
C SER A 68 -40.77 -2.82 43.21
N VAL A 69 -40.18 -3.74 43.97
CA VAL A 69 -39.29 -3.42 45.09
C VAL A 69 -38.03 -2.72 44.60
N GLY A 70 -37.44 -3.18 43.50
CA GLY A 70 -36.29 -2.55 42.86
C GLY A 70 -36.57 -1.13 42.36
N TYR A 71 -37.76 -0.88 41.78
CA TYR A 71 -38.17 0.49 41.40
C TYR A 71 -38.35 1.40 42.62
N CYS A 72 -38.93 0.90 43.70
CA CYS A 72 -39.09 1.66 44.95
C CYS A 72 -37.72 2.05 45.52
N PHE A 73 -36.79 1.10 45.63
CA PHE A 73 -35.44 1.35 46.10
C PHE A 73 -34.64 2.29 45.19
N GLY A 74 -34.78 2.14 43.87
CA GLY A 74 -34.14 3.03 42.91
C GLY A 74 -34.61 4.48 43.05
N GLN A 75 -35.90 4.72 43.28
CA GLN A 75 -36.42 6.08 43.46
C GLN A 75 -36.01 6.70 44.79
N ILE A 76 -35.93 5.91 45.86
CA ILE A 76 -35.43 6.38 47.16
C ILE A 76 -33.93 6.74 47.06
N GLY A 77 -33.15 5.97 46.29
CA GLY A 77 -31.73 6.24 46.03
C GLY A 77 -31.45 7.50 45.20
N LEU A 78 -32.47 8.13 44.61
CA LEU A 78 -32.33 9.43 43.95
C LEU A 78 -32.24 10.59 44.96
N ILE A 79 -32.72 10.37 46.19
CA ILE A 79 -32.74 11.37 47.26
C ILE A 79 -31.34 11.44 47.89
N PRO A 80 -30.60 12.56 47.77
CA PRO A 80 -29.20 12.66 48.19
C PRO A 80 -28.92 12.36 49.67
N CYS A 81 -29.94 12.37 50.54
CA CYS A 81 -29.78 12.13 51.98
C CYS A 81 -29.95 10.65 52.40
N CYS A 82 -30.36 9.76 51.49
CA CYS A 82 -30.57 8.35 51.80
C CYS A 82 -29.34 7.52 51.36
N LEU A 83 -28.29 7.52 52.18
CA LEU A 83 -26.99 6.87 51.92
C LEU A 83 -27.05 5.32 51.78
N CYS A 84 -28.20 4.69 52.04
CA CYS A 84 -28.33 3.23 52.06
C CYS A 84 -28.67 2.59 50.71
N PHE A 85 -29.03 3.37 49.68
CA PHE A 85 -29.51 2.83 48.40
C PHE A 85 -28.59 3.20 47.23
N SER A 86 -28.35 2.22 46.35
CA SER A 86 -27.55 2.43 45.13
C SER A 86 -28.31 3.25 44.10
N ASN A 87 -27.60 4.17 43.43
CA ASN A 87 -28.13 4.98 42.34
C ASN A 87 -28.58 4.09 41.16
N PRO A 88 -29.83 4.19 40.68
CA PRO A 88 -30.32 3.43 39.53
C PRO A 88 -29.74 3.90 38.18
N TYR A 89 -29.16 5.09 38.12
CA TYR A 89 -28.56 5.60 36.89
C TYR A 89 -27.12 5.13 36.76
N LYS A 90 -26.86 4.39 35.68
CA LYS A 90 -25.51 3.96 35.28
C LYS A 90 -25.12 4.69 34.00
N LYS A 91 -23.88 5.16 33.96
CA LYS A 91 -23.30 5.77 32.77
C LYS A 91 -22.73 4.69 31.86
N VAL A 92 -23.01 4.81 30.57
CA VAL A 92 -22.39 4.05 29.48
C VAL A 92 -21.57 5.05 28.68
N ASP A 93 -20.26 4.82 28.62
CA ASP A 93 -19.34 5.71 27.89
C ASP A 93 -19.49 5.50 26.37
N GLN A 94 -19.13 6.51 25.59
CA GLN A 94 -19.13 6.40 24.12
C GLN A 94 -18.16 5.30 23.65
N GLY A 95 -18.53 4.59 22.57
CA GLY A 95 -17.78 3.42 22.09
C GLY A 95 -18.10 2.11 22.83
N TYR A 96 -19.00 2.15 23.82
CA TYR A 96 -19.55 0.97 24.48
C TYR A 96 -21.06 0.90 24.29
N VAL A 97 -21.59 -0.32 24.19
CA VAL A 97 -23.02 -0.61 24.20
C VAL A 97 -23.36 -1.33 25.49
N GLY A 98 -24.40 -0.87 26.17
CA GLY A 98 -24.88 -1.47 27.41
C GLY A 98 -25.89 -2.56 27.13
N LEU A 99 -25.54 -3.82 27.38
CA LEU A 99 -26.49 -4.94 27.35
C LEU A 99 -27.09 -5.12 28.74
N VAL A 100 -28.39 -4.93 28.86
CA VAL A 100 -29.12 -5.09 30.12
C VAL A 100 -29.76 -6.47 30.14
N THR A 101 -29.36 -7.24 31.15
CA THR A 101 -29.96 -8.53 31.47
C THR A 101 -30.89 -8.36 32.65
N LYS A 102 -32.04 -9.03 32.61
CA LYS A 102 -33.06 -9.05 33.65
C LYS A 102 -33.23 -10.49 34.11
N PHE A 103 -32.97 -10.77 35.39
CA PHE A 103 -32.99 -12.13 35.95
C PHE A 103 -32.18 -13.17 35.13
N GLY A 104 -31.10 -12.74 34.47
CA GLY A 104 -30.25 -13.58 33.62
C GLY A 104 -30.70 -13.73 32.16
N GLN A 105 -31.85 -13.17 31.77
CA GLN A 105 -32.29 -13.09 30.38
C GLN A 105 -31.91 -11.75 29.76
N LEU A 106 -31.58 -11.74 28.47
CA LEU A 106 -31.31 -10.50 27.74
C LEU A 106 -32.62 -9.72 27.56
N TYR A 107 -32.66 -8.49 28.07
CA TYR A 107 -33.86 -7.64 28.04
C TYR A 107 -33.76 -6.52 27.01
N LYS A 108 -32.68 -5.73 27.05
CA LYS A 108 -32.48 -4.61 26.11
C LYS A 108 -31.01 -4.29 25.89
N ALA A 109 -30.69 -3.84 24.68
CA ALA A 109 -29.45 -3.15 24.36
C ALA A 109 -29.69 -1.65 24.47
N VAL A 110 -28.72 -0.92 25.01
CA VAL A 110 -28.83 0.51 25.27
C VAL A 110 -27.63 1.25 24.73
N ASP A 111 -27.91 2.37 24.07
CA ASP A 111 -26.92 3.28 23.50
C ASP A 111 -26.10 4.00 24.60
N PRO A 112 -24.93 4.57 24.25
CA PRO A 112 -24.13 5.37 25.16
C PRO A 112 -24.92 6.52 25.79
N GLY A 113 -24.76 6.72 27.10
CA GLY A 113 -25.48 7.75 27.83
C GLY A 113 -25.82 7.35 29.26
N LEU A 114 -26.72 8.13 29.88
CA LEU A 114 -27.20 7.86 31.22
C LEU A 114 -28.41 6.94 31.14
N VAL A 115 -28.23 5.69 31.59
CA VAL A 115 -29.25 4.64 31.48
C VAL A 115 -29.82 4.34 32.85
N LYS A 116 -31.15 4.30 32.95
CA LYS A 116 -31.83 3.83 34.15
C LYS A 116 -31.84 2.30 34.16
N VAL A 117 -31.21 1.73 35.17
CA VAL A 117 -31.11 0.29 35.40
C VAL A 117 -31.65 -0.02 36.80
N ASN A 118 -32.54 -1.00 36.91
CA ASN A 118 -33.05 -1.44 38.20
C ASN A 118 -31.93 -2.15 38.99
N PRO A 119 -31.48 -1.65 40.16
CA PRO A 119 -30.34 -2.21 40.89
C PRO A 119 -30.57 -3.64 41.40
N LEU A 120 -31.82 -4.09 41.54
CA LEU A 120 -32.15 -5.40 42.10
C LEU A 120 -32.41 -6.46 41.02
N SER A 121 -33.14 -6.10 39.97
CA SER A 121 -33.56 -7.04 38.91
C SER A 121 -32.64 -7.07 37.69
N GLU A 122 -31.95 -5.96 37.42
CA GLU A 122 -31.24 -5.74 36.16
C GLU A 122 -29.73 -5.62 36.36
N LYS A 123 -28.96 -6.24 35.44
CA LYS A 123 -27.50 -6.13 35.37
C LYS A 123 -27.09 -5.65 33.98
N ILE A 124 -26.29 -4.59 33.95
CA ILE A 124 -25.69 -4.06 32.72
C ILE A 124 -24.32 -4.70 32.48
N ILE A 125 -24.07 -5.13 31.26
CA ILE A 125 -22.79 -5.63 30.74
C ILE A 125 -22.36 -4.67 29.64
N LEU A 126 -21.13 -4.16 29.69
CA LEU A 126 -20.61 -3.21 28.72
C LEU A 126 -19.85 -3.97 27.62
N ALA A 127 -20.35 -3.90 26.40
CA ALA A 127 -19.69 -4.43 25.21
C ALA A 127 -18.96 -3.30 24.48
N ASN A 128 -17.67 -3.47 24.21
CA ASN A 128 -16.88 -2.47 23.48
C ASN A 128 -17.05 -2.69 21.97
N VAL A 129 -17.54 -1.67 21.27
CA VAL A 129 -17.78 -1.70 19.81
C VAL A 129 -16.70 -0.98 19.01
N MET A 130 -15.63 -0.50 19.65
CA MET A 130 -14.50 0.12 18.95
C MET A 130 -13.65 -0.92 18.23
N LEU A 131 -12.89 -0.47 17.25
CA LEU A 131 -11.87 -1.29 16.58
C LEU A 131 -10.83 -1.75 17.62
N LYS A 132 -10.62 -3.06 17.70
CA LYS A 132 -9.65 -3.69 18.58
C LYS A 132 -8.58 -4.39 17.77
N THR A 133 -7.39 -4.42 18.33
CA THR A 133 -6.25 -5.14 17.79
C THR A 133 -5.94 -6.32 18.69
N MET A 134 -5.92 -7.52 18.13
CA MET A 134 -5.46 -8.73 18.79
C MET A 134 -4.16 -9.20 18.15
N GLN A 135 -3.16 -9.50 18.98
CA GLN A 135 -1.92 -10.11 18.52
C GLN A 135 -2.05 -11.64 18.56
N ILE A 136 -1.71 -12.28 17.45
CA ILE A 136 -1.64 -13.74 17.37
C ILE A 136 -0.23 -14.17 17.81
N PRO A 137 -0.12 -15.09 18.78
CA PRO A 137 1.17 -15.58 19.24
C PRO A 137 1.94 -16.25 18.10
N THR A 138 3.26 -16.13 18.15
CA THR A 138 4.13 -16.75 17.14
C THR A 138 3.94 -18.26 17.14
N MET A 139 3.70 -18.84 15.97
CA MET A 139 3.56 -20.28 15.80
C MET A 139 4.47 -20.81 14.70
N SER A 140 4.89 -22.07 14.84
CA SER A 140 5.65 -22.78 13.81
C SER A 140 4.70 -23.65 12.97
N CYS A 141 4.79 -23.52 11.65
CA CYS A 141 4.04 -24.32 10.68
C CYS A 141 4.95 -24.73 9.51
N TYR A 142 4.53 -25.75 8.77
CA TYR A 142 5.21 -26.20 7.57
C TYR A 142 4.47 -25.69 6.33
N THR A 143 5.21 -25.21 5.33
CA THR A 143 4.69 -24.88 4.01
C THR A 143 4.53 -26.14 3.15
N MET A 144 3.94 -26.00 1.97
CA MET A 144 3.83 -27.10 0.99
C MET A 144 5.20 -27.69 0.59
N ASP A 145 6.26 -26.87 0.63
CA ASP A 145 7.65 -27.27 0.35
C ASP A 145 8.34 -27.97 1.53
N ASN A 146 7.59 -28.32 2.59
CA ASN A 146 8.10 -28.95 3.81
C ASN A 146 9.19 -28.11 4.53
N VAL A 147 9.11 -26.79 4.42
CA VAL A 147 9.98 -25.85 5.15
C VAL A 147 9.26 -25.41 6.42
N SER A 148 9.95 -25.46 7.56
CA SER A 148 9.44 -24.89 8.80
C SER A 148 9.54 -23.37 8.79
N VAL A 149 8.43 -22.71 9.09
CA VAL A 149 8.32 -21.25 9.14
C VAL A 149 7.65 -20.86 10.46
N SER A 150 8.22 -19.88 11.14
CA SER A 150 7.65 -19.29 12.35
C SER A 150 7.05 -17.94 12.01
N LEU A 151 5.73 -17.79 12.17
CA LEU A 151 5.01 -16.57 11.78
C LEU A 151 4.26 -15.95 12.95
N SER A 152 4.19 -14.62 12.95
CA SER A 152 3.37 -13.81 13.84
C SER A 152 2.41 -12.94 13.02
N SER A 153 1.22 -12.67 13.55
CA SER A 153 0.18 -11.92 12.85
C SER A 153 -0.60 -11.04 13.83
N VAL A 154 -1.27 -10.03 13.30
CA VAL A 154 -2.14 -9.13 14.04
C VAL A 154 -3.49 -9.06 13.34
N LEU A 155 -4.56 -9.19 14.12
CA LEU A 155 -5.94 -9.14 13.65
C LEU A 155 -6.61 -7.87 14.14
N TYR A 156 -7.25 -7.14 13.22
CA TYR A 156 -8.10 -6.00 13.51
C TYR A 156 -9.55 -6.42 13.36
N TYR A 157 -10.31 -6.28 14.44
CA TYR A 157 -11.72 -6.67 14.47
C TYR A 157 -12.55 -5.65 15.26
N GLN A 158 -13.83 -5.61 14.94
CA GLN A 158 -14.80 -4.76 15.60
C GLN A 158 -16.06 -5.57 15.92
N VAL A 159 -16.65 -5.34 17.09
CA VAL A 159 -17.94 -5.94 17.45
C VAL A 159 -19.06 -5.16 16.75
N THR A 160 -19.77 -5.81 15.84
CA THR A 160 -20.92 -5.22 15.13
C THR A 160 -22.22 -5.54 15.86
N GLU A 161 -22.36 -6.75 16.38
CA GLU A 161 -23.55 -7.20 17.10
C GLU A 161 -23.18 -7.57 18.55
N PRO A 162 -23.31 -6.63 19.51
CA PRO A 162 -22.84 -6.85 20.88
C PRO A 162 -23.61 -7.97 21.59
N HIS A 163 -24.88 -8.18 21.26
CA HIS A 163 -25.69 -9.25 21.84
C HIS A 163 -25.11 -10.63 21.49
N ASN A 164 -24.87 -10.90 20.21
CA ASN A 164 -24.28 -12.16 19.77
C ASN A 164 -22.86 -12.33 20.29
N ALA A 165 -22.05 -11.26 20.31
CA ALA A 165 -20.66 -11.33 20.78
C ALA A 165 -20.50 -11.70 22.25
N ILE A 166 -21.46 -11.33 23.12
CA ILE A 166 -21.38 -11.61 24.57
C ILE A 166 -22.04 -12.95 24.94
N PHE A 167 -23.09 -13.38 24.23
CA PHE A 167 -23.86 -14.57 24.61
C PHE A 167 -23.58 -15.82 23.77
N THR A 168 -22.92 -15.69 22.61
CA THR A 168 -22.61 -16.85 21.74
C THR A 168 -21.30 -17.54 22.13
N VAL A 169 -20.31 -16.76 22.58
CA VAL A 169 -18.95 -17.23 22.88
C VAL A 169 -18.53 -16.67 24.24
N ASP A 170 -17.87 -17.47 25.08
CA ASP A 170 -17.44 -17.08 26.42
C ASP A 170 -16.33 -16.00 26.37
N ASP A 171 -15.18 -16.33 25.78
CA ASP A 171 -14.11 -15.38 25.44
C ASP A 171 -13.94 -15.27 23.93
N ILE A 172 -14.44 -14.16 23.38
CA ILE A 172 -14.36 -13.85 21.95
C ILE A 172 -12.91 -13.68 21.48
N GLU A 173 -12.03 -13.14 22.33
CA GLU A 173 -10.65 -12.85 21.96
C GLU A 173 -9.84 -14.14 21.88
N GLU A 174 -10.00 -15.02 22.87
CA GLU A 174 -9.35 -16.34 22.86
C GLU A 174 -9.84 -17.21 21.71
N THR A 175 -11.15 -17.33 21.54
CA THR A 175 -11.74 -18.15 20.48
C THR A 175 -11.33 -17.67 19.09
N LEU A 176 -11.33 -16.36 18.86
CA LEU A 176 -10.91 -15.78 17.59
C LEU A 176 -9.40 -15.95 17.37
N ARG A 177 -8.58 -15.91 18.43
CA ARG A 177 -7.13 -16.17 18.36
C ARG A 177 -6.85 -17.60 17.92
N GLU A 178 -7.52 -18.58 18.52
CA GLU A 178 -7.38 -20.00 18.18
C GLU A 178 -7.87 -20.30 16.76
N ARG A 179 -9.02 -19.73 16.37
CA ARG A 179 -9.57 -19.86 15.02
C ARG A 179 -8.61 -19.28 13.98
N THR A 180 -8.06 -18.11 14.24
CA THR A 180 -7.07 -17.45 13.37
C THR A 180 -5.81 -18.28 13.24
N GLN A 181 -5.30 -18.83 14.36
CA GLN A 181 -4.11 -19.68 14.36
C GLN A 181 -4.31 -20.96 13.53
N THR A 182 -5.47 -21.60 13.67
CA THR A 182 -5.82 -22.81 12.90
C THR A 182 -5.92 -22.50 11.40
N THR A 183 -6.55 -21.38 11.05
CA THR A 183 -6.73 -20.95 9.66
C THR A 183 -5.40 -20.56 9.01
N LEU A 184 -4.55 -19.80 9.73
CA LEU A 184 -3.19 -19.49 9.30
C LEU A 184 -2.41 -20.77 8.99
N ARG A 185 -2.45 -21.78 9.88
CA ARG A 185 -1.75 -23.05 9.66
C ARG A 185 -2.25 -23.78 8.41
N GLN A 186 -3.56 -23.81 8.20
CA GLN A 186 -4.18 -24.47 7.06
C GLN A 186 -3.81 -23.79 5.73
N VAL A 187 -3.93 -22.46 5.66
CA VAL A 187 -3.65 -21.72 4.42
C VAL A 187 -2.16 -21.76 4.09
N ILE A 188 -1.28 -21.55 5.08
CA ILE A 188 0.18 -21.60 4.85
C ILE A 188 0.63 -23.01 4.44
N GLY A 189 0.02 -24.07 4.99
CA GLY A 189 0.32 -25.45 4.58
C GLY A 189 -0.05 -25.76 3.13
N SER A 190 -0.99 -25.01 2.54
CA SER A 190 -1.41 -25.16 1.14
C SER A 190 -0.63 -24.29 0.14
N ARG A 191 0.31 -23.46 0.63
CA ARG A 191 1.08 -22.52 -0.19
C ARG A 191 2.57 -22.85 -0.17
N ASN A 192 3.25 -22.51 -1.26
CA ASN A 192 4.71 -22.60 -1.36
C ASN A 192 5.37 -21.47 -0.55
N LEU A 193 6.60 -21.69 -0.09
CA LEU A 193 7.34 -20.72 0.70
C LEU A 193 7.52 -19.39 -0.04
N GLN A 194 7.83 -19.45 -1.34
CA GLN A 194 8.05 -18.26 -2.15
C GLN A 194 6.78 -17.40 -2.26
N ASP A 195 5.61 -18.03 -2.41
CA ASP A 195 4.32 -17.34 -2.48
C ASP A 195 3.99 -16.67 -1.14
N VAL A 196 4.33 -17.30 -0.02
CA VAL A 196 4.15 -16.72 1.33
C VAL A 196 4.99 -15.46 1.52
N ILE A 197 6.19 -15.40 0.94
CA ILE A 197 7.08 -14.25 1.03
C ILE A 197 6.66 -13.13 0.05
N GLU A 198 6.38 -13.47 -1.21
CA GLU A 198 6.10 -12.50 -2.27
C GLU A 198 4.66 -11.98 -2.24
N ARG A 199 3.68 -12.85 -1.96
CA ARG A 199 2.24 -12.57 -2.06
C ARG A 199 1.54 -12.59 -0.71
N ARG A 200 2.20 -12.04 0.31
CA ARG A 200 1.69 -12.01 1.69
C ARG A 200 0.30 -11.37 1.81
N GLU A 201 0.01 -10.35 1.00
CA GLU A 201 -1.27 -9.62 1.02
C GLU A 201 -2.42 -10.47 0.48
N GLU A 202 -2.19 -11.20 -0.62
CA GLU A 202 -3.16 -12.13 -1.21
C GLU A 202 -3.51 -13.26 -0.21
N ILE A 203 -2.49 -13.76 0.48
CA ILE A 203 -2.65 -14.79 1.50
C ILE A 203 -3.39 -14.25 2.72
N ALA A 204 -3.05 -13.04 3.18
CA ALA A 204 -3.74 -12.40 4.29
C ALA A 204 -5.23 -12.19 4.00
N SER A 205 -5.56 -11.71 2.80
CA SER A 205 -6.95 -11.56 2.35
C SER A 205 -7.69 -12.91 2.26
N SER A 206 -7.02 -13.96 1.77
CA SER A 206 -7.60 -15.31 1.73
C SER A 206 -7.90 -15.85 3.14
N ILE A 207 -7.04 -15.56 4.12
CA ILE A 207 -7.24 -15.96 5.52
C ILE A 207 -8.38 -15.16 6.13
N GLU A 208 -8.44 -13.85 5.87
CA GLU A 208 -9.50 -12.96 6.33
C GLU A 208 -10.88 -13.46 5.88
N GLU A 209 -11.03 -13.85 4.62
CA GLU A 209 -12.28 -14.37 4.06
C GLU A 209 -12.77 -15.61 4.84
N VAL A 210 -11.86 -16.57 5.12
CA VAL A 210 -12.19 -17.80 5.84
C VAL A 210 -12.57 -17.54 7.31
N ILE A 211 -11.90 -16.59 7.98
CA ILE A 211 -12.22 -16.27 9.38
C ILE A 211 -13.49 -15.42 9.45
N SER A 212 -13.74 -14.54 8.48
CA SER A 212 -14.88 -13.62 8.45
C SER A 212 -16.22 -14.35 8.44
N ASP A 213 -16.33 -15.46 7.69
CA ASP A 213 -17.53 -16.32 7.67
C ASP A 213 -17.87 -16.85 9.08
N THR A 214 -16.86 -17.33 9.81
CA THR A 214 -17.06 -17.82 11.18
C THR A 214 -17.30 -16.67 12.18
N ALA A 215 -16.55 -15.58 12.07
CA ALA A 215 -16.63 -14.44 12.98
C ALA A 215 -17.99 -13.71 12.89
N SER A 216 -18.59 -13.69 11.70
CA SER A 216 -19.93 -13.13 11.48
C SER A 216 -20.99 -13.83 12.34
N SER A 217 -20.88 -15.16 12.51
CA SER A 217 -21.79 -15.92 13.39
C SER A 217 -21.68 -15.54 14.87
N TRP A 218 -20.56 -14.96 15.28
CA TRP A 218 -20.33 -14.46 16.64
C TRP A 218 -20.62 -12.97 16.79
N GLY A 219 -21.11 -12.28 15.75
CA GLY A 219 -21.38 -10.85 15.80
C GLY A 219 -20.13 -9.97 15.73
N VAL A 220 -19.01 -10.51 15.24
CA VAL A 220 -17.74 -9.81 15.07
C VAL A 220 -17.42 -9.63 13.59
N LYS A 221 -17.11 -8.40 13.20
CA LYS A 221 -16.59 -8.08 11.87
C LYS A 221 -15.07 -7.99 11.92
N ILE A 222 -14.42 -8.66 10.98
CA ILE A 222 -12.98 -8.53 10.77
C ILE A 222 -12.75 -7.38 9.80
N GLU A 223 -11.87 -6.44 10.15
CA GLU A 223 -11.50 -5.33 9.27
C GLU A 223 -10.25 -5.64 8.45
N SER A 224 -9.27 -6.31 9.04
CA SER A 224 -8.05 -6.71 8.34
C SER A 224 -7.22 -7.70 9.17
N LEU A 225 -6.53 -8.61 8.48
CA LEU A 225 -5.45 -9.41 9.04
C LEU A 225 -4.10 -8.99 8.43
N LEU A 226 -3.11 -8.73 9.27
CA LEU A 226 -1.75 -8.40 8.84
C LEU A 226 -0.74 -9.45 9.28
N ILE A 227 0.07 -9.95 8.36
CA ILE A 227 1.22 -10.80 8.68
C ILE A 227 2.35 -9.88 9.14
N LYS A 228 2.82 -10.06 10.39
CA LYS A 228 3.78 -9.17 11.03
C LYS A 228 5.21 -9.61 10.73
N ASP A 229 5.62 -10.78 11.23
CA ASP A 229 6.98 -11.31 11.04
C ASP A 229 6.94 -12.75 10.51
N LEU A 230 7.89 -13.08 9.65
CA LEU A 230 8.13 -14.42 9.13
C LEU A 230 9.60 -14.79 9.36
N ASN A 231 9.83 -15.77 10.22
CA ASN A 231 11.16 -16.27 10.56
C ASN A 231 11.40 -17.64 9.94
N LEU A 232 12.44 -17.75 9.12
CA LEU A 232 12.90 -18.99 8.52
C LEU A 232 14.15 -19.52 9.26
N PRO A 233 14.40 -20.84 9.24
CA PRO A 233 15.69 -21.40 9.62
C PRO A 233 16.83 -20.76 8.82
N GLN A 234 17.95 -20.47 9.49
CA GLN A 234 19.09 -19.77 8.87
C GLN A 234 19.63 -20.51 7.63
N THR A 235 19.60 -21.84 7.65
CA THR A 235 20.05 -22.68 6.53
C THR A 235 19.26 -22.38 5.25
N VAL A 236 17.92 -22.38 5.35
CA VAL A 236 17.03 -22.11 4.21
C VAL A 236 17.12 -20.65 3.77
N SER A 237 17.16 -19.72 4.72
CA SER A 237 17.30 -18.28 4.43
C SER A 237 18.59 -17.98 3.63
N ASN A 238 19.71 -18.61 4.02
CA ASN A 238 20.97 -18.47 3.30
C ASN A 238 20.89 -19.03 1.87
N SER A 239 20.35 -20.24 1.70
CA SER A 239 20.19 -20.86 0.39
C SER A 239 19.27 -20.05 -0.54
N LEU A 240 18.16 -19.51 0.00
CA LEU A 240 17.25 -18.66 -0.75
C LEU A 240 17.91 -17.34 -1.16
N SER A 241 18.69 -16.73 -0.27
CA SER A 241 19.45 -15.51 -0.56
C SER A 241 20.47 -15.75 -1.67
N MET A 242 21.21 -16.86 -1.63
CA MET A 242 22.17 -17.24 -2.67
C MET A 242 21.47 -17.50 -4.01
N ALA A 243 20.32 -18.19 -4.00
CA ALA A 243 19.54 -18.46 -5.21
C ALA A 243 18.98 -17.17 -5.83
N ALA A 244 18.47 -16.26 -5.00
CA ALA A 244 17.98 -14.95 -5.42
C ALA A 244 19.10 -14.08 -6.01
N GLU A 245 20.29 -14.09 -5.40
CA GLU A 245 21.46 -13.38 -5.90
C GLU A 245 21.91 -13.94 -7.26
N ALA A 246 22.02 -15.27 -7.38
CA ALA A 246 22.37 -15.93 -8.63
C ALA A 246 21.36 -15.60 -9.75
N LYS A 247 20.05 -15.62 -9.45
CA LYS A 247 18.99 -15.22 -10.38
C LYS A 247 19.17 -13.76 -10.80
N ARG A 248 19.39 -12.84 -9.85
CA ARG A 248 19.58 -11.41 -10.13
C ARG A 248 20.83 -11.15 -10.99
N ILE A 249 21.93 -11.86 -10.73
CA ILE A 249 23.15 -11.77 -11.55
C ILE A 249 22.88 -12.30 -12.97
N GLY A 250 22.17 -13.42 -13.10
CA GLY A 250 21.78 -13.98 -14.39
C GLY A 250 20.91 -13.02 -15.20
N GLU A 251 19.87 -12.46 -14.58
CA GLU A 251 18.97 -11.48 -15.19
C GLU A 251 19.73 -10.21 -15.61
N SER A 252 20.61 -9.71 -14.75
CA SER A 252 21.47 -8.56 -15.06
C SER A 252 22.33 -8.82 -16.30
N LYS A 253 22.96 -10.00 -16.41
CA LYS A 253 23.76 -10.38 -17.59
C LYS A 253 22.92 -10.46 -18.87
N ILE A 254 21.69 -10.98 -18.79
CA ILE A 254 20.79 -11.04 -19.95
C ILE A 254 20.39 -9.63 -20.38
N ILE A 255 20.06 -8.75 -19.42
CA ILE A 255 19.71 -7.35 -19.70
C ILE A 255 20.92 -6.64 -20.33
N GLN A 256 22.12 -6.84 -19.78
CA GLN A 256 23.35 -6.26 -20.33
C GLN A 256 23.62 -6.75 -21.76
N ALA A 257 23.56 -8.06 -22.02
CA ALA A 257 23.77 -8.61 -23.36
C ALA A 257 22.74 -8.08 -24.36
N ARG A 258 21.47 -7.95 -23.95
CA ARG A 258 20.42 -7.34 -24.78
C ARG A 258 20.71 -5.86 -25.05
N ALA A 259 21.11 -5.11 -24.04
CA ALA A 259 21.48 -3.71 -24.17
C ALA A 259 22.70 -3.51 -25.08
N GLU A 260 23.71 -4.39 -25.01
CA GLU A 260 24.88 -4.37 -25.90
C GLU A 260 24.49 -4.62 -27.36
N VAL A 261 23.62 -5.60 -27.62
CA VAL A 261 23.11 -5.88 -28.97
C VAL A 261 22.28 -4.71 -29.51
N GLU A 262 21.42 -4.13 -28.67
CA GLU A 262 20.60 -2.96 -29.05
C GLU A 262 21.48 -1.74 -29.34
N SER A 263 22.46 -1.47 -28.49
CA SER A 263 23.46 -0.42 -28.67
C SER A 263 24.23 -0.59 -29.99
N ALA A 264 24.71 -1.81 -30.28
CA ALA A 264 25.42 -2.11 -31.52
C ALA A 264 24.54 -1.88 -32.77
N LYS A 265 23.24 -2.25 -32.71
CA LYS A 265 22.28 -1.98 -33.79
C LYS A 265 22.08 -0.48 -34.02
N LEU A 266 21.95 0.31 -32.95
CA LEU A 266 21.82 1.76 -33.04
C LEU A 266 23.09 2.40 -33.61
N MET A 267 24.27 1.97 -33.15
CA MET A 267 25.56 2.42 -33.68
C MET A 267 25.71 2.11 -35.17
N ARG A 268 25.31 0.91 -35.62
CA ARG A 268 25.33 0.55 -37.03
C ARG A 268 24.42 1.45 -37.87
N LYS A 269 23.18 1.68 -37.43
CA LYS A 269 22.26 2.61 -38.11
C LYS A 269 22.83 4.02 -38.18
N ALA A 270 23.46 4.49 -37.10
CA ALA A 270 24.13 5.78 -37.08
C ALA A 270 25.31 5.82 -38.08
N ALA A 271 26.12 4.76 -38.15
CA ALA A 271 27.21 4.64 -39.12
C ALA A 271 26.71 4.67 -40.58
N ASP A 272 25.62 3.95 -40.89
CA ASP A 272 25.01 3.94 -42.22
C ASP A 272 24.50 5.33 -42.63
N ILE A 273 23.87 6.07 -41.70
CA ILE A 273 23.45 7.46 -41.93
C ILE A 273 24.66 8.38 -42.16
N LEU A 274 25.72 8.20 -41.35
CA LEU A 274 26.95 8.97 -41.44
C LEU A 274 27.75 8.68 -42.73
N ALA A 275 27.60 7.49 -43.33
CA ALA A 275 28.27 7.12 -44.57
C ALA A 275 27.72 7.82 -45.81
N SER A 276 26.60 8.56 -45.70
CA SER A 276 26.07 9.34 -46.82
C SER A 276 27.08 10.41 -47.28
N LYS A 277 27.19 10.59 -48.60
CA LYS A 277 28.19 11.48 -49.24
C LYS A 277 28.12 12.92 -48.69
N ALA A 278 26.90 13.40 -48.41
CA ALA A 278 26.67 14.71 -47.82
C ALA A 278 27.08 14.79 -46.33
N ALA A 279 26.78 13.77 -45.51
CA ALA A 279 27.17 13.75 -44.10
C ALA A 279 28.69 13.66 -43.92
N MET A 280 29.37 12.84 -44.75
CA MET A 280 30.84 12.76 -44.79
C MET A 280 31.47 14.10 -45.15
N GLN A 281 30.89 14.82 -46.11
CA GLN A 281 31.40 16.12 -46.54
C GLN A 281 31.23 17.20 -45.46
N ILE A 282 30.07 17.23 -44.77
CA ILE A 282 29.87 18.13 -43.63
C ILE A 282 30.86 17.82 -42.50
N ARG A 283 31.09 16.55 -42.17
CA ARG A 283 32.09 16.15 -41.17
C ARG A 283 33.52 16.49 -41.56
N TYR A 284 33.87 16.35 -42.84
CA TYR A 284 35.18 16.77 -43.34
C TYR A 284 35.39 18.28 -43.15
N LEU A 285 34.36 19.08 -43.47
CA LEU A 285 34.40 20.54 -43.26
C LEU A 285 34.47 20.92 -41.77
N ASP A 286 33.70 20.25 -40.90
CA ASP A 286 33.76 20.47 -39.45
C ASP A 286 35.11 20.06 -38.86
N ALA A 287 35.70 18.94 -39.31
CA ALA A 287 37.05 18.53 -38.93
C ALA A 287 38.12 19.54 -39.39
N MET A 288 38.01 20.08 -40.61
CA MET A 288 38.87 21.18 -41.06
C MET A 288 38.71 22.43 -40.20
N GLN A 289 37.48 22.78 -39.82
CA GLN A 289 37.21 23.94 -38.98
C GLN A 289 37.78 23.76 -37.56
N ASN A 290 37.66 22.57 -36.97
CA ASN A 290 38.26 22.25 -35.67
C ASN A 290 39.80 22.21 -35.74
N MET A 291 40.37 21.73 -36.85
CA MET A 291 41.82 21.76 -37.07
C MET A 291 42.34 23.19 -37.26
N ALA A 292 41.59 24.05 -37.95
CA ALA A 292 41.88 25.48 -38.12
C ALA A 292 41.80 26.28 -36.81
N LYS A 293 41.07 25.80 -35.80
CA LYS A 293 41.06 26.38 -34.45
C LYS A 293 42.30 26.02 -33.62
N SER A 294 43.06 24.97 -33.99
CA SER A 294 44.31 24.60 -33.31
C SER A 294 45.48 25.43 -33.87
N ALA A 295 46.21 26.14 -33.01
CA ALA A 295 47.15 27.20 -33.39
C ALA A 295 48.43 26.75 -34.15
N ASN A 296 48.60 25.46 -34.45
CA ASN A 296 49.85 24.90 -35.04
C ASN A 296 49.63 23.76 -36.07
N SER A 297 48.51 23.70 -36.81
CA SER A 297 48.31 22.66 -37.83
C SER A 297 48.77 23.10 -39.24
N LYS A 298 49.70 22.34 -39.85
CA LYS A 298 50.01 22.46 -41.30
C LYS A 298 49.00 21.61 -42.07
N VAL A 299 48.04 22.25 -42.75
CA VAL A 299 47.02 21.57 -43.57
C VAL A 299 47.61 21.25 -44.95
N ILE A 300 47.87 19.97 -45.23
CA ILE A 300 48.27 19.50 -46.56
C ILE A 300 47.01 19.05 -47.30
N PHE A 301 46.65 19.74 -48.39
CA PHE A 301 45.52 19.38 -49.23
C PHE A 301 45.88 18.17 -50.10
N MET A 302 45.36 16.99 -49.76
CA MET A 302 45.40 15.82 -50.63
C MET A 302 44.23 15.92 -51.62
N PRO A 303 44.45 15.84 -52.95
CA PRO A 303 43.36 15.83 -53.91
C PRO A 303 42.49 14.56 -53.72
N GLY A 304 41.20 14.64 -54.06
CA GLY A 304 40.22 13.57 -53.79
C GLY A 304 40.59 12.22 -54.43
N GLN A 305 39.98 11.12 -53.95
CA GLN A 305 40.31 9.73 -54.32
C GLN A 305 40.54 9.49 -55.83
N SER A 306 39.76 10.13 -56.70
CA SER A 306 39.90 10.02 -58.16
C SER A 306 41.21 10.60 -58.72
N ALA A 307 41.85 11.54 -58.02
CA ALA A 307 43.15 12.10 -58.37
C ALA A 307 44.31 11.28 -57.75
N ILE A 308 44.06 10.58 -56.64
CA ILE A 308 45.05 9.69 -56.02
C ILE A 308 45.22 8.42 -56.86
N GLU A 309 44.13 7.85 -57.36
CA GLU A 309 44.17 6.67 -58.25
C GLU A 309 44.85 7.00 -59.58
N ASN A 310 44.61 8.19 -60.14
CA ASN A 310 45.28 8.66 -61.36
C ASN A 310 46.76 9.07 -61.15
N SER A 311 47.14 9.54 -59.97
CA SER A 311 48.54 9.87 -59.66
C SER A 311 49.35 8.65 -59.21
N ALA A 312 48.71 7.64 -58.60
CA ALA A 312 49.30 6.33 -58.35
C ALA A 312 49.50 5.54 -59.65
N ALA A 313 48.58 5.67 -60.62
CA ALA A 313 48.77 5.11 -61.97
C ALA A 313 49.87 5.83 -62.77
N ALA A 314 50.11 7.12 -62.52
CA ALA A 314 51.17 7.89 -63.18
C ALA A 314 52.56 7.78 -62.51
N ALA A 315 52.63 7.35 -61.25
CA ALA A 315 53.87 7.15 -60.49
C ALA A 315 54.37 5.69 -60.51
N GLY A 316 53.96 4.90 -61.51
CA GLY A 316 54.43 3.54 -61.73
C GLY A 316 55.86 3.49 -62.27
N GLY A 317 56.84 3.73 -61.40
CA GLY A 317 58.26 3.57 -61.70
C GLY A 317 59.08 3.31 -60.43
N SER A 318 59.54 2.06 -60.29
CA SER A 318 60.49 1.52 -59.30
C SER A 318 59.96 0.97 -57.95
N SER A 319 59.88 -0.37 -57.94
CA SER A 319 60.28 -1.35 -56.90
C SER A 319 59.75 -1.23 -55.47
N SER A 320 59.04 -2.26 -55.01
CA SER A 320 59.57 -3.24 -54.04
C SER A 320 58.49 -4.24 -53.61
N THR A 321 58.81 -5.52 -53.75
CA THR A 321 58.10 -6.64 -53.15
C THR A 321 58.09 -6.48 -51.64
N THR A 322 56.94 -6.13 -51.06
CA THR A 322 56.67 -6.36 -49.63
C THR A 322 55.54 -7.36 -49.53
N GLN A 323 55.91 -8.59 -49.16
CA GLN A 323 55.01 -9.68 -48.82
C GLN A 323 54.11 -9.25 -47.64
N PRO A 324 52.78 -9.40 -47.71
CA PRO A 324 51.96 -9.29 -46.52
C PRO A 324 52.11 -10.55 -45.66
N TYR A 325 52.52 -10.36 -44.41
CA TYR A 325 52.38 -11.36 -43.35
C TYR A 325 50.90 -11.73 -43.20
N SER A 326 50.54 -12.91 -43.68
CA SER A 326 49.30 -13.60 -43.33
C SER A 326 49.63 -14.63 -42.25
N GLU A 327 49.59 -14.20 -40.99
CA GLU A 327 49.65 -15.11 -39.86
C GLU A 327 48.27 -15.15 -39.18
N TYR A 328 47.65 -16.34 -39.28
CA TYR A 328 46.48 -16.85 -38.56
C TYR A 328 45.14 -16.12 -38.68
N ASN A 329 44.46 -16.37 -39.80
CA ASN A 329 43.00 -16.45 -39.84
C ASN A 329 42.59 -17.80 -40.42
N ASP A 330 42.96 -18.87 -39.72
CA ASP A 330 42.65 -20.26 -40.08
C ASP A 330 41.49 -20.76 -39.19
N ILE A 331 40.33 -20.11 -39.33
CA ILE A 331 39.07 -20.46 -38.63
C ILE A 331 38.61 -21.88 -39.06
N SER A 332 39.14 -22.40 -40.18
CA SER A 332 39.00 -23.78 -40.66
C SER A 332 39.73 -24.83 -39.83
N LYS A 333 40.86 -24.49 -39.18
CA LYS A 333 41.60 -25.46 -38.33
C LYS A 333 41.04 -25.58 -36.91
N ILE A 334 40.37 -24.55 -36.41
CA ILE A 334 39.67 -24.59 -35.11
C ILE A 334 38.42 -25.49 -35.24
N ALA A 335 37.69 -25.39 -36.35
CA ALA A 335 36.56 -26.28 -36.64
C ALA A 335 36.98 -27.75 -36.82
N ALA A 336 38.15 -28.02 -37.41
CA ALA A 336 38.68 -29.39 -37.56
C ALA A 336 39.24 -29.99 -36.25
N LEU A 337 39.58 -29.16 -35.26
CA LEU A 337 40.03 -29.61 -33.94
C LEU A 337 38.86 -29.92 -32.99
N GLU A 338 37.72 -29.22 -33.10
CA GLU A 338 36.49 -29.54 -32.34
C GLU A 338 35.87 -30.89 -32.74
N GLU A 339 35.94 -31.32 -34.00
CA GLU A 339 35.44 -32.64 -34.42
C GLU A 339 36.32 -33.81 -33.95
N SER A 340 37.58 -33.58 -33.56
CA SER A 340 38.47 -34.62 -33.03
C SER A 340 38.36 -34.83 -31.51
N PHE A 341 37.77 -33.87 -30.78
CA PHE A 341 37.55 -33.95 -29.32
C PHE A 341 36.15 -34.46 -28.94
N ALA A 342 35.25 -34.61 -29.92
CA ALA A 342 33.88 -35.12 -29.74
C ALA A 342 33.72 -36.62 -30.06
N LYS A 343 34.80 -37.41 -29.95
CA LYS A 343 34.78 -38.86 -30.13
C LYS A 343 35.38 -39.60 -28.94
#